data_AF-A0A8J4YPZ2-F1
#
_entry.id   AF-A0A8J4YPZ2-F1
#
_cell.length_a   1.000
_cell.length_b   1.000
_cell.length_c   1.000
_cell.angle_alpha   90.00
_cell.angle_beta   90.00
_cell.angle_gamma   90.00
#
_symmetry.space_group_name_H-M   'P 1'
#
loop_
_entity.id
_entity.type
_entity.pdbx_description
1 polymer ?
#
loop_
_entity_poly.entity_id
_entity_poly.type
_entity_poly.pdbx_seq_one_letter_code
_entity_poly.pdbx_strand_id
1 'polypeptide(L)'
;MFALDAKMRFDDNAEFRQQEIFAERDWSQEDAKEVEASRYNLNYIALDGSIGCLVNGAGLAMATMDIIKLHGGSPANFLDVGGGATAEQVKEAFKIITTDPNVHAIMVNIFGGIMRCDVIAQGVIAAAEELNLKIPIVVRLQGTNVDDAKALIAMSNLRILPCDNLDDAAKMAVKLSNIIRLAKAANIDVKFELPV
;
A
#
# COMPACT_ATOMS: atom_id res chain seq x y z
N MET A 1 39.84 0.65 29.98
CA MET A 1 39.22 0.77 28.64
C MET A 1 37.78 1.20 28.85
N PHE A 2 37.32 2.24 28.16
CA PHE A 2 35.95 2.75 28.29
C PHE A 2 35.30 2.78 26.90
N ALA A 3 34.01 2.46 26.83
CA ALA A 3 33.21 2.71 25.64
C ALA A 3 32.70 4.15 25.70
N LEU A 4 33.06 4.97 24.70
CA LEU A 4 32.63 6.37 24.60
C LEU A 4 31.27 6.51 23.90
N ASP A 5 30.95 5.58 22.99
CA ASP A 5 29.69 5.51 22.25
C ASP A 5 29.36 4.04 21.93
N ALA A 6 28.07 3.73 21.84
CA ALA A 6 27.58 2.41 21.49
C ALA A 6 26.24 2.52 20.76
N LYS A 7 26.15 1.88 19.59
CA LYS A 7 24.90 1.70 18.85
C LYS A 7 24.50 0.24 18.87
N MET A 8 23.30 -0.02 19.39
CA MET A 8 22.71 -1.35 19.45
C MET A 8 21.54 -1.45 18.47
N ARG A 9 21.34 -2.63 17.92
CA ARG A 9 20.12 -3.01 17.19
C ARG A 9 19.57 -4.26 17.84
N PHE A 10 18.27 -4.33 18.00
CA PHE A 10 17.58 -5.45 18.59
C PHE A 10 16.90 -6.27 17.50
N ASP A 11 16.72 -7.56 17.74
CA ASP A 11 15.91 -8.43 16.89
C ASP A 11 14.46 -8.31 17.32
N ASP A 12 13.62 -7.73 16.47
CA ASP A 12 12.19 -7.52 16.75
C ASP A 12 11.47 -8.85 17.06
N ASN A 13 11.92 -9.97 16.49
CA ASN A 13 11.36 -11.29 16.79
C ASN A 13 11.64 -11.76 18.23
N ALA A 14 12.54 -11.10 18.96
CA ALA A 14 12.87 -11.42 20.34
C ALA A 14 12.03 -10.66 21.37
N GLU A 15 11.12 -9.78 20.94
CA GLU A 15 10.27 -8.96 21.84
C GLU A 15 9.58 -9.80 22.92
N PHE A 16 9.04 -10.96 22.56
CA PHE A 16 8.32 -11.86 23.47
C PHE A 16 9.12 -12.27 24.71
N ARG A 17 10.46 -12.22 24.64
CA ARG A 17 11.38 -12.60 25.73
C ARG A 17 12.29 -11.45 26.18
N GLN A 18 12.09 -10.24 25.66
CA GLN A 18 12.89 -9.04 25.98
C GLN A 18 11.98 -7.84 26.27
N GLN A 19 10.85 -8.07 26.94
CA GLN A 19 9.81 -7.05 27.17
C GLN A 19 10.35 -5.78 27.83
N GLU A 20 11.30 -5.89 28.77
CA GLU A 20 11.92 -4.73 29.44
C GLU A 20 12.64 -3.80 28.45
N ILE A 21 13.35 -4.35 27.47
CA ILE A 21 14.07 -3.54 26.46
C ILE A 21 13.08 -2.87 25.51
N PHE A 22 12.05 -3.60 25.06
CA PHE A 22 11.07 -3.08 24.11
C PHE A 22 10.13 -2.05 24.76
N ALA A 23 9.95 -2.09 26.08
CA ALA A 23 9.22 -1.06 26.83
C ALA A 23 9.92 0.31 26.80
N GLU A 24 11.25 0.34 26.60
CA GLU A 24 12.06 1.56 26.49
C GLU A 24 12.11 2.12 25.05
N ARG A 25 11.34 1.56 24.11
CA ARG A 25 11.30 2.02 22.72
C ARG A 25 10.71 3.43 22.63
N ASP A 26 11.52 4.38 22.15
CA ASP A 26 11.10 5.77 21.95
C ASP A 26 10.45 5.97 20.57
N TRP A 27 9.12 5.86 20.55
CA TRP A 27 8.30 6.07 19.36
C TRP A 27 8.34 7.51 18.79
N SER A 28 8.83 8.50 19.56
CA SER A 28 8.91 9.89 19.09
C SER A 28 10.03 10.13 18.08
N GLN A 29 10.98 9.19 17.98
CA GLN A 29 12.12 9.24 17.05
C GLN A 29 11.86 8.47 15.75
N GLU A 30 10.70 7.83 15.61
CA GLU A 30 10.30 7.05 14.44
C GLU A 30 9.31 7.81 13.55
N ASP A 31 9.17 7.42 12.28
CA ASP A 31 8.17 8.02 11.40
C ASP A 31 6.77 7.69 11.91
N ALA A 32 5.93 8.71 12.09
CA ALA A 32 4.58 8.56 12.65
C ALA A 32 3.72 7.56 11.86
N LYS A 33 3.93 7.43 10.55
CA LYS A 33 3.23 6.46 9.69
C LYS A 33 3.65 5.03 10.00
N GLU A 34 4.93 4.80 10.28
CA GLU A 34 5.46 3.49 10.70
C GLU A 34 4.93 3.11 12.08
N VAL A 35 4.87 4.07 13.00
CA VAL A 35 4.28 3.88 14.33
C VAL A 35 2.79 3.53 14.23
N GLU A 36 2.01 4.26 13.43
CA GLU A 36 0.59 3.93 13.23
C GLU A 36 0.41 2.55 12.60
N ALA A 37 1.21 2.20 11.58
CA ALA A 37 1.19 0.90 10.93
C ALA A 37 1.46 -0.27 11.90
N SER A 38 2.43 -0.12 12.80
CA SER A 38 2.80 -1.17 13.75
C SER A 38 1.63 -1.57 14.68
N ARG A 39 0.72 -0.64 15.00
CA ARG A 39 -0.47 -0.89 15.84
C ARG A 39 -1.45 -1.86 15.17
N TYR A 40 -1.43 -1.94 13.84
CA TYR A 40 -2.26 -2.82 13.03
C TYR A 40 -1.48 -4.04 12.49
N ASN A 41 -0.27 -4.26 13.01
CA ASN A 41 0.63 -5.32 12.57
C ASN A 41 0.92 -5.24 11.05
N LEU A 42 1.08 -4.01 10.55
CA LEU A 42 1.45 -3.72 9.17
C LEU A 42 2.94 -3.41 9.09
N ASN A 43 3.65 -4.10 8.20
CA ASN A 43 5.05 -3.80 7.93
C ASN A 43 5.12 -2.64 6.94
N TYR A 44 5.27 -1.42 7.44
CA TYR A 44 5.30 -0.20 6.64
C TYR A 44 6.66 0.47 6.73
N ILE A 45 7.16 1.01 5.61
CA ILE A 45 8.34 1.89 5.59
C ILE A 45 8.01 3.08 4.68
N ALA A 46 8.18 4.29 5.18
CA ALA A 46 7.95 5.51 4.40
C ALA A 46 9.06 5.72 3.36
N LEU A 47 8.70 6.14 2.14
CA LEU A 47 9.63 6.49 1.07
C LEU A 47 9.20 7.81 0.41
N ASP A 48 10.09 8.42 -0.38
CA ASP A 48 9.87 9.77 -0.95
C ASP A 48 9.12 9.78 -2.31
N GLY A 49 8.42 8.69 -2.65
CA GLY A 49 7.76 8.55 -3.95
C GLY A 49 6.34 9.09 -4.03
N SER A 50 5.66 8.77 -5.12
CA SER A 50 4.32 9.28 -5.45
C SER A 50 3.28 8.20 -5.73
N ILE A 51 3.66 6.92 -5.60
CA ILE A 51 2.78 5.78 -5.82
C ILE A 51 2.73 4.95 -4.54
N GLY A 52 1.59 4.98 -3.86
CA GLY A 52 1.36 4.18 -2.67
C GLY A 52 1.32 2.70 -3.03
N CYS A 53 1.97 1.85 -2.26
CA CYS A 53 1.98 0.40 -2.48
C CYS A 53 1.23 -0.30 -1.35
N LEU A 54 0.34 -1.23 -1.69
CA LEU A 54 -0.30 -2.15 -0.73
C LEU A 54 -0.18 -3.56 -1.28
N VAL A 55 0.64 -4.39 -0.63
CA VAL A 55 1.04 -5.70 -1.15
C VAL A 55 1.01 -6.73 -0.04
N ASN A 56 0.75 -8.00 -0.37
CA ASN A 56 0.92 -9.10 0.57
C ASN A 56 2.23 -9.86 0.30
N GLY A 57 3.01 -10.08 1.34
CA GLY A 57 4.33 -10.69 1.31
C GLY A 57 5.45 -9.70 0.96
N ALA A 58 6.44 -9.58 1.85
CA ALA A 58 7.58 -8.69 1.68
C ALA A 58 8.33 -8.85 0.34
N GLY A 59 8.50 -10.08 -0.16
CA GLY A 59 9.14 -10.33 -1.45
C GLY A 59 8.36 -9.74 -2.62
N LEU A 60 7.02 -9.89 -2.60
CA LEU A 60 6.15 -9.30 -3.62
C LEU A 60 6.09 -7.78 -3.50
N ALA A 61 6.14 -7.25 -2.26
CA ALA A 61 6.19 -5.82 -2.01
C ALA A 61 7.45 -5.18 -2.60
N MET A 62 8.63 -5.79 -2.38
CA MET A 62 9.89 -5.36 -3.01
C MET A 62 9.82 -5.43 -4.53
N ALA A 63 9.34 -6.54 -5.10
CA ALA A 63 9.19 -6.67 -6.55
C ALA A 63 8.21 -5.65 -7.15
N THR A 64 7.18 -5.26 -6.40
CA THR A 64 6.21 -4.22 -6.81
C THR A 64 6.87 -2.85 -6.86
N MET A 65 7.69 -2.52 -5.86
CA MET A 65 8.48 -1.28 -5.86
C MET A 65 9.47 -1.24 -7.03
N ASP A 66 10.17 -2.36 -7.27
CA ASP A 66 11.14 -2.49 -8.36
C ASP A 66 10.49 -2.29 -9.73
N ILE A 67 9.34 -2.92 -9.99
CA ILE A 67 8.65 -2.79 -11.28
C ILE A 67 8.04 -1.39 -11.47
N ILE A 68 7.56 -0.74 -10.40
CA ILE A 68 7.15 0.67 -10.46
C ILE A 68 8.34 1.54 -10.86
N LYS A 69 9.50 1.33 -10.24
CA LYS A 69 10.72 2.09 -10.55
C LYS A 69 11.21 1.83 -11.97
N LEU A 70 11.14 0.58 -12.43
CA LEU A 70 11.49 0.16 -13.79
C LEU A 70 10.67 0.92 -14.85
N HIS A 71 9.39 1.16 -14.59
CA HIS A 71 8.51 1.94 -15.48
C HIS A 71 8.60 3.46 -15.27
N GLY A 72 9.57 3.94 -14.49
CA GLY A 72 9.83 5.37 -14.27
C GLY A 72 8.95 6.02 -13.19
N GLY A 73 8.21 5.23 -12.41
CA GLY A 73 7.53 5.68 -11.20
C GLY A 73 8.45 5.79 -10.00
N SER A 74 7.92 6.26 -8.87
CA SER A 74 8.61 6.18 -7.59
C SER A 74 7.64 5.71 -6.50
N PRO A 75 7.93 4.59 -5.82
CA PRO A 75 7.09 4.07 -4.73
C PRO A 75 7.16 5.01 -3.52
N ALA A 76 6.00 5.36 -2.96
CA ALA A 76 5.86 6.24 -1.80
C ALA A 76 6.04 5.51 -0.47
N ASN A 77 5.95 4.19 -0.49
CA ASN A 77 6.12 3.37 0.70
C ASN A 77 6.40 1.91 0.30
N PHE A 78 7.02 1.20 1.23
CA PHE A 78 6.89 -0.24 1.34
C PHE A 78 5.71 -0.55 2.26
N LEU A 79 4.85 -1.52 1.92
CA LEU A 79 3.82 -2.02 2.82
C LEU A 79 3.53 -3.48 2.52
N ASP A 80 3.73 -4.31 3.53
CA ASP A 80 3.33 -5.71 3.55
C ASP A 80 2.21 -5.95 4.58
N VAL A 81 1.02 -6.31 4.09
CA VAL A 81 -0.17 -6.65 4.92
C VAL A 81 -0.13 -8.09 5.45
N GLY A 82 0.83 -8.91 5.03
CA GLY A 82 0.94 -10.33 5.37
C GLY A 82 0.01 -11.24 4.58
N GLY A 83 0.18 -12.56 4.74
CA GLY A 83 -0.55 -13.58 3.96
C GLY A 83 -2.02 -13.79 4.35
N GLY A 84 -2.48 -13.21 5.47
CA GLY A 84 -3.83 -13.34 6.00
C GLY A 84 -4.51 -11.99 6.20
N ALA A 85 -4.28 -11.04 5.28
CA ALA A 85 -4.74 -9.67 5.39
C ALA A 85 -6.26 -9.58 5.61
N THR A 86 -6.66 -8.89 6.67
CA THR A 86 -8.07 -8.63 6.97
C THR A 86 -8.56 -7.35 6.29
N ALA A 87 -9.88 -7.19 6.15
CA ALA A 87 -10.47 -5.96 5.62
C ALA A 87 -10.10 -4.72 6.46
N GLU A 88 -9.97 -4.88 7.79
CA GLU A 88 -9.54 -3.82 8.70
C GLU A 88 -8.08 -3.40 8.45
N GLN A 89 -7.18 -4.36 8.28
CA GLN A 89 -5.78 -4.08 7.94
C GLN A 89 -5.65 -3.36 6.60
N VAL A 90 -6.44 -3.75 5.59
CA VAL A 90 -6.48 -3.07 4.29
C VAL A 90 -6.97 -1.63 4.45
N LYS A 91 -8.03 -1.41 5.22
CA LYS A 91 -8.57 -0.07 5.47
C LYS A 91 -7.55 0.85 6.15
N GLU A 92 -6.91 0.39 7.22
CA GLU A 92 -5.91 1.21 7.92
C GLU A 92 -4.67 1.44 7.06
N ALA A 93 -4.27 0.46 6.23
CA ALA A 93 -3.23 0.66 5.22
C ALA A 93 -3.58 1.80 4.24
N PHE A 94 -4.80 1.84 3.73
CA PHE A 94 -5.25 2.95 2.87
C PHE A 94 -5.23 4.30 3.59
N LYS A 95 -5.69 4.34 4.83
CA LYS A 95 -5.68 5.55 5.65
C LYS A 95 -4.25 6.07 5.84
N ILE A 96 -3.30 5.21 6.23
CA ILE A 96 -1.89 5.57 6.39
C ILE A 96 -1.29 6.09 5.07
N ILE A 97 -1.48 5.37 3.97
CA ILE A 97 -0.97 5.78 2.64
C ILE A 97 -1.53 7.14 2.22
N THR A 98 -2.80 7.38 2.48
CA THR A 98 -3.51 8.59 2.02
C THR A 98 -3.25 9.82 2.89
N THR A 99 -2.61 9.65 4.06
CA THR A 99 -2.08 10.80 4.84
C THR A 99 -0.94 11.51 4.11
N ASP A 100 -0.25 10.82 3.20
CA ASP A 100 0.88 11.39 2.46
C ASP A 100 0.40 12.17 1.22
N PRO A 101 0.55 13.50 1.19
CA PRO A 101 0.06 14.33 0.08
C PRO A 101 0.80 14.09 -1.24
N ASN A 102 1.97 13.46 -1.20
CA ASN A 102 2.76 13.12 -2.38
C ASN A 102 2.20 11.92 -3.14
N VAL A 103 1.32 11.13 -2.50
CA VAL A 103 0.68 9.98 -3.13
C VAL A 103 -0.36 10.45 -4.16
N HIS A 104 -0.13 10.06 -5.41
CA HIS A 104 -0.96 10.44 -6.56
C HIS A 104 -1.73 9.25 -7.16
N ALA A 105 -1.29 8.04 -6.86
CA ALA A 105 -1.97 6.80 -7.22
C ALA A 105 -1.63 5.74 -6.18
N ILE A 106 -2.50 4.75 -6.01
CA ILE A 106 -2.24 3.58 -5.16
C ILE A 106 -2.21 2.34 -6.05
N MET A 107 -1.17 1.51 -5.90
CA MET A 107 -1.09 0.19 -6.50
C MET A 107 -1.31 -0.88 -5.44
N VAL A 108 -2.43 -1.58 -5.54
CA VAL A 108 -2.74 -2.77 -4.74
C VAL A 108 -2.31 -3.99 -5.55
N ASN A 109 -1.38 -4.78 -5.03
CA ASN A 109 -0.96 -6.01 -5.66
C ASN A 109 -1.09 -7.15 -4.67
N ILE A 110 -2.16 -7.94 -4.79
CA ILE A 110 -2.39 -9.09 -3.91
C ILE A 110 -2.34 -10.38 -4.72
N PHE A 111 -1.48 -11.29 -4.29
CA PHE A 111 -1.37 -12.65 -4.81
C PHE A 111 -1.71 -13.64 -3.70
N GLY A 112 -2.89 -14.24 -3.79
CA GLY A 112 -3.41 -15.18 -2.81
C GLY A 112 -3.60 -16.56 -3.41
N GLY A 113 -2.96 -17.59 -2.86
CA GLY A 113 -3.40 -18.98 -3.12
C GLY A 113 -4.71 -19.27 -2.39
N ILE A 114 -4.66 -19.17 -1.06
CA ILE A 114 -5.81 -19.40 -0.15
C ILE A 114 -6.65 -18.15 0.12
N MET A 115 -6.16 -16.96 -0.24
CA MET A 115 -6.90 -15.72 -0.04
C MET A 115 -7.98 -15.55 -1.11
N ARG A 116 -9.15 -15.10 -0.64
CA ARG A 116 -10.35 -14.84 -1.42
C ARG A 116 -10.31 -13.40 -1.96
N CYS A 117 -10.17 -13.26 -3.28
CA CYS A 117 -10.01 -11.95 -3.92
C CYS A 117 -11.26 -11.07 -3.79
N ASP A 118 -12.44 -11.68 -3.70
CA ASP A 118 -13.72 -10.99 -3.48
C ASP A 118 -13.77 -10.28 -2.11
N VAL A 119 -13.28 -10.91 -1.05
CA VAL A 119 -13.20 -10.30 0.30
C VAL A 119 -12.22 -9.11 0.30
N ILE A 120 -11.08 -9.26 -0.36
CA ILE A 120 -10.10 -8.18 -0.51
C ILE A 120 -10.69 -7.01 -1.32
N ALA A 121 -11.35 -7.30 -2.45
CA ALA A 121 -11.98 -6.28 -3.27
C ALA A 121 -13.05 -5.51 -2.49
N GLN A 122 -13.87 -6.19 -1.68
CA GLN A 122 -14.81 -5.53 -0.77
C GLN A 122 -14.11 -4.61 0.22
N GLY A 123 -12.99 -5.05 0.81
CA GLY A 123 -12.18 -4.22 1.71
C GLY A 123 -11.62 -2.96 1.03
N VAL A 124 -11.13 -3.10 -0.21
CA VAL A 124 -10.64 -1.96 -1.02
C VAL A 124 -11.78 -0.99 -1.36
N ILE A 125 -12.93 -1.50 -1.80
CA ILE A 125 -14.11 -0.69 -2.14
C ILE A 125 -14.61 0.06 -0.89
N ALA A 126 -14.79 -0.64 0.23
CA ALA A 126 -15.26 -0.04 1.48
C ALA A 126 -14.29 1.05 1.97
N ALA A 127 -12.98 0.79 1.94
CA ALA A 127 -11.97 1.79 2.31
C ALA A 127 -11.99 3.00 1.37
N ALA A 128 -12.14 2.78 0.06
CA ALA A 128 -12.20 3.86 -0.93
C ALA A 128 -13.46 4.73 -0.78
N GLU A 129 -14.61 4.14 -0.46
CA GLU A 129 -15.85 4.86 -0.18
C GLU A 129 -15.78 5.64 1.12
N GLU A 130 -15.36 4.99 2.21
CA GLU A 130 -15.33 5.60 3.54
C GLU A 130 -14.33 6.77 3.61
N LEU A 131 -13.15 6.62 2.99
CA LEU A 131 -12.13 7.66 2.93
C LEU A 131 -12.37 8.66 1.78
N ASN A 132 -13.41 8.47 0.97
CA ASN A 132 -13.74 9.30 -0.20
C ASN A 132 -12.52 9.54 -1.12
N LEU A 133 -11.84 8.46 -1.49
CA LEU A 133 -10.57 8.53 -2.19
C LEU A 133 -10.74 9.09 -3.61
N LYS A 134 -10.08 10.22 -3.87
CA LYS A 134 -10.06 10.88 -5.19
C LYS A 134 -8.93 10.40 -6.08
N ILE A 135 -7.87 9.84 -5.48
CA ILE A 135 -6.73 9.31 -6.22
C ILE A 135 -7.08 7.97 -6.86
N PRO A 136 -6.59 7.68 -8.08
CA PRO A 136 -6.83 6.42 -8.74
C PRO A 136 -6.14 5.25 -8.02
N ILE A 137 -6.84 4.13 -7.96
CA ILE A 137 -6.36 2.88 -7.38
C ILE A 137 -6.22 1.87 -8.52
N VAL A 138 -5.01 1.34 -8.73
CA VAL A 138 -4.76 0.24 -9.65
C VAL A 138 -4.67 -1.04 -8.84
N VAL A 139 -5.53 -2.00 -9.16
CA VAL A 139 -5.68 -3.22 -8.38
C VAL A 139 -5.31 -4.41 -9.24
N ARG A 140 -4.34 -5.19 -8.78
CA ARG A 140 -4.01 -6.49 -9.36
C ARG A 140 -4.27 -7.56 -8.30
N LEU A 141 -5.32 -8.34 -8.52
CA LEU A 141 -5.69 -9.47 -7.67
C LEU A 141 -5.45 -10.77 -8.43
N GLN A 142 -4.82 -11.73 -7.77
CA GLN A 142 -4.71 -13.10 -8.25
C GLN A 142 -5.05 -14.06 -7.13
N GLY A 143 -5.85 -15.08 -7.44
CA GLY A 143 -6.27 -16.08 -6.46
C GLY A 143 -7.64 -16.67 -6.75
N THR A 144 -8.36 -16.98 -5.68
CA THR A 144 -9.72 -17.55 -5.77
C THR A 144 -10.74 -16.41 -5.94
N ASN A 145 -11.78 -16.62 -6.76
CA ASN A 145 -12.86 -15.64 -7.02
C ASN A 145 -12.39 -14.31 -7.63
N VAL A 146 -11.39 -14.33 -8.51
CA VAL A 146 -10.89 -13.12 -9.20
C VAL A 146 -11.97 -12.48 -10.09
N ASP A 147 -12.76 -13.28 -10.78
CA ASP A 147 -13.81 -12.77 -11.67
C ASP A 147 -14.91 -12.04 -10.87
N ASP A 148 -15.31 -12.60 -9.73
CA ASP A 148 -16.25 -11.95 -8.81
C ASP A 148 -15.66 -10.65 -8.24
N ALA A 149 -14.37 -10.65 -7.88
CA ALA A 149 -13.68 -9.46 -7.41
C ALA A 149 -13.65 -8.34 -8.45
N LYS A 150 -13.39 -8.68 -9.72
CA LYS A 150 -13.44 -7.72 -10.83
C LYS A 150 -14.84 -7.18 -11.06
N ALA A 151 -15.86 -8.04 -11.01
CA ALA A 151 -17.25 -7.63 -11.14
C ALA A 151 -17.65 -6.65 -10.01
N LEU A 152 -17.28 -6.95 -8.77
CA LEU A 152 -17.51 -6.06 -7.62
C LEU A 152 -16.85 -4.68 -7.83
N ILE A 153 -15.60 -4.67 -8.29
CA ILE A 153 -14.87 -3.44 -8.58
C ILE A 153 -15.56 -2.64 -9.69
N ALA A 154 -15.95 -3.29 -10.80
CA ALA A 154 -16.62 -2.64 -11.92
C ALA A 154 -17.98 -2.03 -11.50
N MET A 155 -18.71 -2.69 -10.59
CA MET A 155 -20.00 -2.20 -10.08
C MET A 155 -19.90 -1.04 -9.09
N SER A 156 -18.72 -0.81 -8.50
CA SER A 156 -18.53 0.21 -7.44
C SER A 156 -18.61 1.66 -7.95
N ASN A 157 -18.45 1.91 -9.25
CA ASN A 157 -18.29 3.25 -9.84
C ASN A 157 -17.15 4.08 -9.23
N LEU A 158 -16.21 3.45 -8.53
CA LEU A 158 -15.04 4.08 -7.95
C LEU A 158 -13.90 4.14 -8.97
N ARG A 159 -12.88 4.96 -8.69
CA ARG A 159 -11.66 5.09 -9.51
C ARG A 159 -10.71 3.92 -9.31
N ILE A 160 -11.23 2.70 -9.38
CA ILE A 160 -10.50 1.46 -9.17
C ILE A 160 -10.37 0.74 -10.51
N LEU A 161 -9.13 0.58 -10.97
CA LEU A 161 -8.81 -0.09 -12.22
C LEU A 161 -8.27 -1.50 -11.94
N PRO A 162 -9.03 -2.56 -12.26
CA PRO A 162 -8.51 -3.92 -12.19
C PRO A 162 -7.49 -4.16 -13.31
N CYS A 163 -6.41 -4.88 -13.00
CA CYS A 163 -5.37 -5.30 -13.94
C CYS A 163 -5.02 -6.77 -13.70
N ASP A 164 -4.73 -7.50 -14.77
CA ASP A 164 -4.38 -8.93 -14.69
C ASP A 164 -2.89 -9.16 -14.45
N ASN A 165 -2.07 -8.44 -15.19
CA ASN A 165 -0.62 -8.60 -15.17
C ASN A 165 0.05 -7.56 -14.28
N LEU A 166 1.15 -7.97 -13.64
CA LEU A 166 1.94 -7.09 -12.79
C LEU A 166 2.55 -5.92 -13.58
N ASP A 167 3.04 -6.19 -14.80
CA ASP A 167 3.65 -5.20 -15.68
C ASP A 167 2.64 -4.14 -16.14
N ASP A 168 1.43 -4.56 -16.49
CA ASP A 168 0.34 -3.66 -16.90
C ASP A 168 -0.13 -2.80 -15.72
N ALA A 169 -0.29 -3.41 -14.54
CA ALA A 169 -0.65 -2.70 -13.32
C ALA A 169 0.37 -1.62 -12.96
N ALA A 170 1.67 -1.93 -13.04
CA ALA A 170 2.74 -0.98 -12.78
C ALA A 170 2.74 0.17 -13.80
N LYS A 171 2.67 -0.14 -15.10
CA LYS A 171 2.56 0.88 -16.16
C LYS A 171 1.37 1.79 -15.95
N MET A 172 0.21 1.24 -15.59
CA MET A 172 -0.99 2.02 -15.33
C MET A 172 -0.86 2.89 -14.09
N ALA A 173 -0.32 2.38 -12.99
CA ALA A 173 -0.08 3.15 -11.78
C ALA A 173 0.84 4.36 -12.05
N VAL A 174 1.92 4.16 -12.82
CA VAL A 174 2.84 5.23 -13.21
C VAL A 174 2.15 6.26 -14.12
N LYS A 175 1.41 5.81 -15.14
CA LYS A 175 0.68 6.72 -16.05
C LYS A 175 -0.33 7.57 -15.29
N LEU A 176 -1.15 6.96 -14.44
CA LEU A 176 -2.19 7.65 -13.66
C LEU A 176 -1.58 8.61 -12.64
N SER A 177 -0.51 8.20 -11.94
CA SER A 177 0.26 9.06 -11.03
C SER A 177 0.79 10.31 -11.75
N ASN A 178 1.34 10.14 -12.96
CA ASN A 178 1.82 11.26 -13.78
C ASN A 178 0.70 12.19 -14.25
N ILE A 179 -0.46 11.64 -14.67
CA ILE A 179 -1.63 12.46 -15.05
C ILE A 179 -2.08 13.31 -13.87
N ILE A 180 -2.22 12.71 -12.68
CA ILE A 180 -2.60 13.43 -11.45
C ILE A 180 -1.56 14.51 -11.09
N ARG A 181 -0.27 14.18 -11.20
CA ARG A 181 0.81 15.15 -10.95
C ARG A 181 0.72 16.36 -11.88
N LEU A 182 0.53 16.13 -13.19
CA LEU A 182 0.39 17.18 -14.18
C LEU A 182 -0.88 18.01 -13.95
N ALA A 183 -1.99 17.35 -13.62
CA ALA A 183 -3.25 18.01 -13.30
C ALA A 183 -3.15 18.91 -12.06
N LYS A 184 -2.52 18.43 -10.99
CA LYS A 184 -2.21 19.24 -9.79
C LYS A 184 -1.33 20.45 -10.15
N ALA A 185 -0.30 20.26 -10.97
CA ALA A 185 0.57 21.35 -11.42
C ALA A 185 -0.16 22.39 -12.29
N ALA A 186 -1.16 21.96 -13.05
CA ALA A 186 -2.02 22.84 -13.86
C ALA A 186 -3.23 23.40 -13.08
N ASN A 187 -3.43 23.00 -11.82
CA ASN A 187 -4.59 23.32 -11.00
C ASN A 187 -5.93 22.91 -11.64
N ILE A 188 -5.96 21.74 -12.29
CA ILE A 188 -7.13 21.16 -12.98
C ILE A 188 -7.58 19.90 -12.24
N ASP A 189 -8.89 19.76 -12.02
CA ASP A 189 -9.47 18.50 -11.53
C ASP A 189 -9.67 17.51 -12.68
N VAL A 190 -9.11 16.31 -12.54
CA VAL A 190 -9.28 15.21 -13.50
C VAL A 190 -10.33 14.23 -12.98
N LYS A 191 -11.29 13.91 -13.86
CA LYS A 191 -12.18 12.76 -13.71
C LYS A 191 -11.72 11.67 -14.68
N PHE A 192 -11.48 10.48 -14.16
CA PHE A 192 -11.19 9.31 -14.98
C PHE A 192 -12.49 8.57 -15.25
N GLU A 193 -12.74 8.28 -16.52
CA GLU A 193 -13.69 7.25 -16.93
C GLU A 193 -12.86 6.01 -17.30
N LEU A 194 -13.08 4.92 -16.57
CA LEU A 194 -12.38 3.67 -16.82
C LEU A 194 -13.18 2.85 -17.84
N PRO A 195 -12.54 2.19 -18.81
CA PRO A 195 -13.23 1.28 -19.71
C PRO A 195 -13.81 0.12 -18.88
N VAL A 196 -15.11 -0.11 -19.03
CA VAL A 196 -15.85 -1.23 -18.41
C VAL A 196 -15.49 -2.53 -19.11
#